data_AF-A0A947IH00-F1
#
_entry.id   AF-A0A947IH00-F1
#
_cell.length_a   1.000
_cell.length_b   1.000
_cell.length_c   1.000
_cell.angle_alpha   90.00
_cell.angle_beta   90.00
_cell.angle_gamma   90.00
#
_symmetry.space_group_name_H-M   'P 1'
#
loop_
_entity.id
_entity.type
_entity.pdbx_description
1 polymer ?
#
loop_
_entity_poly.entity_id
_entity_poly.type
_entity_poly.pdbx_seq_one_letter_code
_entity_poly.pdbx_strand_id
1 'polypeptide(L)' 'MLRQDSLSKTSEAEQTITEQIGFPVVVKPLCGGSTVGLTKVYAPAELEAALHAVHEQHDDALVERLFEGRELTV' A
#
# COMPACT_ATOMS: atom_id res chain seq x y z
N MET A 1 19.53 5.15 -19.38
CA MET A 1 18.43 6.10 -19.13
C MET A 1 17.70 5.61 -17.88
N LEU A 2 18.04 6.24 -16.75
CA LEU A 2 17.37 6.38 -15.45
C LEU A 2 16.51 5.21 -14.90
N ARG A 3 16.99 4.59 -13.80
CA ARG A 3 16.15 3.96 -12.77
C ARG A 3 16.81 4.15 -11.38
N GLN A 4 17.09 5.39 -11.01
CA GLN A 4 17.57 5.72 -9.65
C GLN A 4 16.51 6.44 -8.80
N ASP A 5 15.35 6.80 -9.37
CA ASP A 5 14.31 7.59 -8.69
C ASP A 5 13.34 6.77 -7.82
N SER A 6 13.34 5.43 -7.92
CA SER A 6 12.36 4.62 -7.18
C SER A 6 12.67 4.47 -5.69
N LEU A 7 13.94 4.61 -5.24
CA LEU A 7 14.28 4.43 -3.83
C LEU A 7 14.00 5.67 -2.97
N SER A 8 14.04 6.89 -3.52
CA SER A 8 13.80 8.09 -2.72
C SER A 8 12.32 8.29 -2.39
N LYS A 9 11.42 7.92 -3.32
CA LYS A 9 9.98 8.13 -3.14
C LYS A 9 9.33 7.17 -2.15
N THR A 10 9.81 5.93 -2.06
CA THR A 10 9.25 4.93 -1.14
C THR A 10 9.45 5.34 0.32
N SER A 11 10.63 5.88 0.66
CA SER A 11 10.95 6.33 2.02
C SER A 11 10.07 7.50 2.51
N GLU A 12 9.77 8.47 1.65
CA GLU A 12 8.87 9.59 1.97
C GLU A 12 7.42 9.11 2.16
N ALA A 13 6.97 8.16 1.33
CA ALA A 13 5.65 7.54 1.46
C ALA A 13 5.54 6.76 2.78
N GLU A 14 6.56 5.97 3.14
CA GLU A 14 6.62 5.25 4.41
C GLU A 14 6.51 6.17 5.63
N GLN A 15 7.26 7.28 5.63
CA GLN A 15 7.17 8.29 6.70
C GLN A 15 5.78 8.93 6.77
N THR A 16 5.24 9.36 5.63
CA THR A 16 3.91 9.97 5.57
C THR A 16 2.83 9.00 6.05
N ILE A 17 2.90 7.73 5.65
CA ILE A 17 1.96 6.69 6.08
C ILE A 17 2.12 6.44 7.58
N THR A 18 3.34 6.37 8.10
CA THR A 18 3.60 6.17 9.53
C THR A 18 3.08 7.33 10.38
N GLU A 19 3.29 8.57 9.94
CA GLU A 19 2.92 9.77 10.70
C GLU A 19 1.43 10.15 10.58
N GLN A 20 0.83 10.00 9.39
CA GLN A 20 -0.54 10.44 9.13
C GLN A 20 -1.58 9.32 9.21
N ILE A 21 -1.23 8.12 8.76
CA ILE A 21 -2.18 6.99 8.69
C ILE A 21 -1.99 6.05 9.87
N GLY A 22 -0.76 5.68 10.20
CA GLY A 22 -0.43 4.66 11.20
C GLY A 22 -0.81 3.24 10.75
N PHE A 23 -0.15 2.26 11.35
CA PHE A 23 -0.38 0.84 11.08
C PHE A 23 -1.44 0.24 12.02
N PRO A 24 -2.19 -0.80 11.62
CA PRO A 24 -2.08 -1.54 10.35
C PRO A 24 -2.73 -0.82 9.14
N VAL A 25 -2.17 -1.06 7.95
CA VAL A 25 -2.69 -0.56 6.67
C VAL A 25 -2.91 -1.70 5.67
N VAL A 26 -3.70 -1.43 4.65
CA VAL A 26 -3.96 -2.30 3.50
C VAL A 26 -3.42 -1.61 2.26
N VAL A 27 -2.63 -2.34 1.49
CA VAL A 27 -2.16 -1.95 0.16
C VAL A 27 -2.96 -2.73 -0.87
N LYS A 28 -3.58 -2.05 -1.84
CA LYS A 28 -4.37 -2.66 -2.92
C LYS A 28 -4.13 -1.95 -4.26
N PRO A 29 -4.25 -2.62 -5.41
CA PRO A 29 -4.18 -1.94 -6.70
C PRO A 29 -5.38 -1.02 -6.91
N LEU A 30 -5.17 0.11 -7.60
CA LEU A 30 -6.24 1.08 -7.88
C LEU A 30 -7.32 0.51 -8.84
N CYS A 31 -6.92 -0.36 -9.78
CA CYS A 31 -7.76 -0.84 -10.87
C CYS A 31 -8.38 -2.25 -10.64
N GLY A 32 -8.30 -2.80 -9.43
CA GLY A 32 -8.71 -4.19 -9.14
C GLY A 32 -10.05 -4.30 -8.42
N GLY A 33 -11.04 -4.92 -9.06
CA GLY A 33 -12.28 -5.33 -8.41
C GLY A 33 -12.04 -6.34 -7.26
N SER A 34 -12.43 -5.92 -6.06
CA SER A 34 -12.72 -6.65 -4.81
C SER A 34 -11.80 -7.72 -4.21
N THR A 35 -10.81 -8.34 -4.86
CA THR A 35 -9.98 -9.35 -4.13
C THR A 35 -8.58 -9.62 -4.67
N VAL A 36 -8.22 -9.14 -5.87
CA VAL A 36 -6.89 -9.42 -6.45
C VAL A 36 -5.89 -8.36 -5.99
N GLY A 37 -4.84 -8.79 -5.27
CA GLY A 37 -3.70 -7.93 -4.89
C GLY A 37 -3.85 -7.16 -3.59
N LEU A 38 -4.73 -7.59 -2.67
CA LEU A 38 -4.84 -6.98 -1.34
C LEU A 38 -3.76 -7.53 -0.40
N THR A 39 -2.86 -6.67 0.05
CA THR A 39 -1.79 -6.99 1.00
C THR A 39 -2.01 -6.22 2.30
N LYS A 40 -2.07 -6.92 3.44
CA LYS A 40 -2.14 -6.29 4.77
C LYS A 40 -0.73 -6.07 5.29
N VAL A 41 -0.49 -4.88 5.83
CA VAL A 41 0.82 -4.43 6.30
C VAL A 41 0.65 -4.01 7.76
N TYR A 42 1.31 -4.71 8.66
CA TYR A 42 1.22 -4.47 10.11
C TYR A 42 2.38 -3.62 10.62
N ALA A 43 3.49 -3.59 9.89
CA ALA A 43 4.67 -2.81 10.23
C ALA A 43 5.20 -2.01 9.03
N PRO A 44 5.88 -0.87 9.25
CA PRO A 44 6.51 -0.09 8.19
C PRO A 44 7.47 -0.90 7.32
N ALA A 45 8.20 -1.85 7.93
CA ALA A 45 9.15 -2.71 7.22
C ALA A 45 8.49 -3.64 6.17
N GLU A 46 7.18 -3.86 6.25
CA GLU A 46 6.43 -4.69 5.31
C GLU A 46 5.85 -3.86 4.14
N LEU A 47 5.88 -2.53 4.24
CA LEU A 47 5.24 -1.63 3.28
C LEU A 47 5.95 -1.65 1.92
N GLU A 48 7.28 -1.61 1.90
CA GLU A 48 8.07 -1.70 0.67
C GLU A 48 7.77 -2.99 -0.12
N ALA A 49 7.75 -4.13 0.57
CA ALA A 49 7.45 -5.42 -0.02
C ALA A 49 6.01 -5.47 -0.57
N ALA A 50 5.04 -4.90 0.17
CA ALA A 50 3.65 -4.84 -0.26
C ALA A 50 3.45 -3.94 -1.48
N LEU A 51 4.11 -2.79 -1.52
CA LEU A 51 4.10 -1.89 -2.68
C LEU A 51 4.75 -2.56 -3.89
N HIS A 52 5.89 -3.24 -3.73
CA HIS A 52 6.54 -3.96 -4.82
C HIS A 52 5.62 -5.03 -5.42
N ALA A 53 4.95 -5.82 -4.58
CA ALA A 53 4.00 -6.84 -5.04
C ALA A 53 2.85 -6.27 -5.87
N VAL A 54 2.37 -5.06 -5.54
CA VAL A 54 1.35 -4.38 -6.35
C VAL A 54 1.96 -3.83 -7.65
N HIS A 55 3.13 -3.21 -7.58
CA HIS A 55 3.82 -2.65 -8.76
C HIS A 55 4.30 -3.69 -9.78
N GLU A 56 4.41 -4.96 -9.39
CA GLU A 56 4.68 -6.06 -10.33
C GLU A 56 3.53 -6.33 -11.30
N GLN A 57 2.30 -6.00 -10.90
CA GLN A 57 1.07 -6.35 -11.62
C GLN A 57 0.29 -5.11 -12.08
N HIS A 58 0.48 -3.97 -11.42
CA HIS A 58 -0.30 -2.74 -11.60
C HIS A 58 0.60 -1.51 -11.51
N ASP A 59 0.25 -0.43 -12.23
CA ASP A 59 1.04 0.80 -12.20
C ASP A 59 0.79 1.64 -10.93
N ASP A 60 -0.38 1.49 -10.31
CA ASP A 60 -0.84 2.30 -9.17
C ASP A 60 -1.27 1.44 -7.98
N ALA A 61 -0.82 1.86 -6.78
CA ALA A 61 -1.19 1.26 -5.50
C ALA A 61 -1.92 2.28 -4.61
N LEU A 62 -2.95 1.82 -3.89
CA LEU A 62 -3.67 2.56 -2.87
C LEU A 62 -3.35 1.99 -1.49
N VAL A 63 -3.02 2.87 -0.55
CA VAL A 63 -2.77 2.53 0.85
C VAL A 63 -3.88 3.12 1.72
N GLU A 64 -4.55 2.26 2.48
CA GLU A 64 -5.66 2.65 3.35
C GLU A 64 -5.45 2.08 4.76
N ARG A 65 -5.95 2.76 5.79
CA ARG A 65 -5.92 2.21 7.15
C ARG A 65 -6.77 0.94 7.21
N LEU A 66 -6.24 -0.13 7.81
CA LEU A 66 -7.01 -1.33 8.09
C LEU A 66 -7.96 -1.02 9.25
N PHE A 67 -9.26 -1.00 8.98
CA PHE A 67 -10.29 -0.91 10.01
C PHE A 67 -10.85 -2.29 10.33
N GLU A 68 -10.89 -2.66 11.61
CA GLU A 68 -11.64 -3.82 12.08
C GLU A 68 -13.11 -3.40 12.24
N GLY A 69 -13.97 -3.86 11.32
CA GLY A 69 -15.37 -3.47 11.30
C GLY A 69 -16.21 -4.39 10.41
N ARG A 70 -17.52 -4.22 10.46
CA ARG A 70 -18.43 -4.91 9.55
C ARG A 70 -18.61 -4.06 8.30
N GLU A 71 -18.34 -4.64 7.14
CA GLU A 71 -18.70 -4.05 5.86
C GLU A 71 -20.23 -4.14 5.68
N LEU A 72 -20.87 -3.01 5.39
CA LEU A 72 -22.31 -2.92 5.14
C LEU A 72 -22.53 -2.50 3.70
N THR A 73 -23.28 -3.30 2.95
CA THR A 73 -23.78 -2.95 1.62
C THR A 73 -25.26 -2.56 1.76
N VAL A 74 -25.65 -1.40 1.21
CA VAL A 74 -27.05 -0.92 1.17
C VAL A 74 -27.70 -1.12 -0.18
#